data_AF-A0A0S8JX43-F1
#
_entry.id   AF-A0A0S8JX43-F1
#
_cell.length_a   1.000
_cell.length_b   1.000
_cell.length_c   1.000
_cell.angle_alpha   90.00
_cell.angle_beta   90.00
_cell.angle_gamma   90.00
#
_symmetry.space_group_name_H-M   'P 1'
#
loop_
_entity.id
_entity.type
_entity.pdbx_description
1 polymer ?
#
loop_
_entity_poly.entity_id
_entity_poly.type
_entity_poly.pdbx_seq_one_letter_code
_entity_poly.pdbx_strand_id
1 'polypeptide(L)'
;TEMTELILNLGEMDHSKELILFLNGWIFPTDASINASISQSAAIEVIPPYIQAINDKGEWETIIDNMSFPMGKDKTIVADLSGKISRSDPRIRICTNMEIYWDHIFFANDLSDPPFRSHSLSPCAADLHYRGFSRTFRKGGRYGPHWFDYSKVTTGQKWRDLLGYYTRYGDVLPLLTEADDKYIIKNAGDETTIEFNAEDLPALPEGWKRDFLIHSVGWVKDGDLNTATGKMAGPLPFHGMTCYPYGPDESYPSDIDHQNYLKEYNTREVTAENFHRTMLNAYEE
;
A
#
# COMPACT_ATOMS: atom_id res chain seq x y z
N THR A 1 -12.20 14.96 -16.86
CA THR A 1 -10.73 14.84 -16.96
C THR A 1 -10.38 14.62 -18.42
N GLU A 2 -9.27 15.15 -18.91
CA GLU A 2 -8.85 14.95 -20.30
C GLU A 2 -7.97 13.70 -20.41
N MET A 3 -8.07 12.99 -21.53
CA MET A 3 -7.16 11.87 -21.81
C MET A 3 -5.77 12.41 -22.12
N THR A 4 -4.77 11.74 -21.57
CA THR A 4 -3.35 11.98 -21.82
C THR A 4 -2.73 10.76 -22.46
N GLU A 5 -1.72 10.99 -23.30
CA GLU A 5 -1.02 9.95 -24.04
C GLU A 5 0.49 10.12 -23.84
N LEU A 6 1.17 9.05 -23.47
CA LEU A 6 2.62 8.95 -23.44
C LEU A 6 3.06 7.92 -24.47
N ILE A 7 3.70 8.37 -25.55
CA ILE A 7 4.18 7.50 -26.63
C ILE A 7 5.67 7.23 -26.41
N LEU A 8 6.02 5.95 -26.33
CA LEU A 8 7.40 5.48 -26.18
C LEU A 8 7.79 4.71 -27.43
N ASN A 9 8.99 4.96 -27.94
CA ASN A 9 9.60 4.13 -28.98
C ASN A 9 10.61 3.20 -28.30
N LEU A 10 10.34 1.90 -28.30
CA LEU A 10 11.19 0.92 -27.64
C LEU A 10 12.48 0.60 -28.43
N GLY A 11 12.59 1.08 -29.67
CA GLY A 11 13.78 0.90 -30.50
C GLY A 11 13.95 -0.54 -31.00
N GLU A 12 15.21 -0.92 -31.24
CA GLU A 12 15.55 -2.29 -31.67
C GLU A 12 15.47 -3.26 -30.50
N MET A 13 14.78 -4.39 -30.72
CA MET A 13 14.57 -5.43 -29.72
C MET A 13 14.59 -6.82 -30.38
N ASP A 14 15.00 -7.83 -29.61
CA ASP A 14 14.83 -9.23 -29.93
C ASP A 14 13.42 -9.71 -29.56
N HIS A 15 12.56 -9.80 -30.57
CA HIS A 15 11.18 -10.27 -30.43
C HIS A 15 11.05 -11.76 -30.07
N SER A 16 12.16 -12.52 -30.03
CA SER A 16 12.15 -13.91 -29.54
C SER A 16 12.30 -14.01 -28.02
N LYS A 17 12.68 -12.91 -27.37
CA LYS A 17 12.87 -12.82 -25.92
C LYS A 17 11.67 -12.22 -25.22
N GLU A 18 11.61 -12.41 -23.91
CA GLU A 18 10.68 -11.70 -23.06
C GLU A 18 10.86 -10.19 -23.19
N LEU A 19 9.76 -9.45 -23.05
CA LEU A 19 9.77 -7.99 -23.04
C LEU A 19 8.94 -7.49 -21.87
N ILE A 20 9.63 -7.06 -20.81
CA ILE A 20 8.99 -6.59 -19.59
C ILE A 20 9.20 -5.09 -19.46
N LEU A 21 8.11 -4.34 -19.37
CA LEU A 21 8.10 -2.90 -19.15
C LEU A 21 7.97 -2.62 -17.64
N PHE A 22 8.84 -1.75 -17.14
CA PHE A 22 8.86 -1.27 -15.76
C PHE A 22 8.56 0.23 -15.76
N LEU A 23 7.51 0.62 -15.03
CA LEU A 23 7.11 2.02 -14.89
C LEU A 23 7.16 2.39 -13.41
N ASN A 24 8.12 3.23 -13.03
CA ASN A 24 8.20 3.76 -11.67
C ASN A 24 7.53 5.12 -11.60
N GLY A 25 6.60 5.28 -10.67
CA GLY A 25 5.89 6.53 -10.48
C GLY A 25 5.07 6.56 -9.21
N TRP A 26 4.26 7.60 -9.07
CA TRP A 26 3.38 7.82 -7.93
C TRP A 26 2.19 8.70 -8.33
N ILE A 27 1.16 8.71 -7.50
CA ILE A 27 0.02 9.64 -7.59
C ILE A 27 -0.11 10.42 -6.29
N PHE A 28 -0.78 11.57 -6.33
CA PHE A 28 -1.36 12.11 -5.11
C PHE A 28 -2.64 11.32 -4.80
N PRO A 29 -2.71 10.58 -3.68
CA PRO A 29 -3.92 9.82 -3.37
C PRO A 29 -5.08 10.78 -3.12
N THR A 30 -6.23 10.45 -3.70
CA THR A 30 -7.51 11.09 -3.39
C THR A 30 -8.04 10.56 -2.05
N ASP A 31 -8.87 11.34 -1.37
CA ASP A 31 -9.59 10.87 -0.18
C ASP A 31 -10.86 10.08 -0.56
N ALA A 32 -11.44 9.38 0.42
CA ALA A 32 -12.65 8.59 0.21
C ALA A 32 -13.85 9.45 -0.24
N SER A 33 -13.91 10.71 0.18
CA SER A 33 -14.98 11.65 -0.18
C SER A 33 -14.97 12.00 -1.68
N ILE A 34 -13.80 12.23 -2.27
CA ILE A 34 -13.64 12.45 -3.71
C ILE A 34 -14.07 11.20 -4.49
N ASN A 35 -13.64 10.01 -4.06
CA ASN A 35 -13.99 8.77 -4.73
C ASN A 35 -15.50 8.49 -4.65
N ALA A 36 -16.13 8.77 -3.50
CA ALA A 36 -17.57 8.69 -3.33
C ALA A 36 -18.31 9.65 -4.27
N SER A 37 -17.85 10.90 -4.38
CA SER A 37 -18.44 11.89 -5.29
C SER A 37 -18.34 11.46 -6.76
N ILE A 38 -17.20 10.92 -7.19
CA ILE A 38 -17.02 10.38 -8.54
C ILE A 38 -17.97 9.21 -8.78
N SER A 39 -18.09 8.27 -7.82
CA SER A 39 -18.95 7.09 -7.98
C SER A 39 -20.45 7.41 -8.13
N GLN A 40 -20.88 8.60 -7.70
CA GLN A 40 -22.26 9.08 -7.78
C GLN A 40 -22.54 9.91 -9.02
N SER A 41 -21.54 10.10 -9.89
CA SER A 41 -21.63 10.96 -11.07
C SER A 41 -21.29 10.17 -12.34
N ALA A 42 -22.07 10.39 -13.40
CA ALA A 42 -21.73 9.91 -14.74
C ALA A 42 -20.87 10.94 -15.53
N ALA A 43 -20.57 12.09 -14.94
CA ALA A 43 -19.87 13.17 -15.65
C ALA A 43 -18.37 12.93 -15.82
N ILE A 44 -17.77 12.11 -14.95
CA ILE A 44 -16.34 11.80 -14.96
C ILE A 44 -16.19 10.30 -14.72
N GLU A 45 -15.56 9.63 -15.68
CA GLU A 45 -15.09 8.25 -15.52
C GLU A 45 -13.57 8.28 -15.33
N VAL A 46 -13.06 7.62 -14.31
CA VAL A 46 -11.62 7.48 -14.09
C VAL A 46 -11.12 6.29 -14.89
N ILE A 47 -10.14 6.52 -15.76
CA ILE A 47 -9.58 5.51 -16.66
C ILE A 47 -8.15 5.21 -16.19
N PRO A 48 -7.92 4.05 -15.54
CA PRO A 48 -6.58 3.56 -15.23
C PRO A 48 -5.70 3.49 -16.48
N PRO A 49 -4.37 3.58 -16.32
CA PRO A 49 -3.49 3.54 -17.48
C PRO A 49 -3.56 2.18 -18.17
N TYR A 50 -3.72 2.23 -19.49
CA TYR A 50 -3.73 1.08 -20.39
C TYR A 50 -2.65 1.26 -21.47
N ILE A 51 -2.21 0.16 -22.09
CA ILE A 51 -1.19 0.18 -23.15
C ILE A 51 -1.80 -0.20 -24.49
N GLN A 52 -1.43 0.54 -25.52
CA GLN A 52 -1.64 0.18 -26.91
C GLN A 52 -0.32 0.02 -27.67
N ALA A 53 -0.33 -0.81 -28.70
CA ALA A 53 0.75 -0.96 -29.67
C ALA A 53 0.20 -0.84 -31.10
N ILE A 54 1.08 -0.60 -32.07
CA ILE A 54 0.69 -0.56 -33.48
C ILE A 54 0.52 -1.99 -34.01
N ASN A 55 -0.63 -2.28 -34.61
CA ASN A 55 -0.92 -3.56 -35.25
C ASN A 55 -0.42 -3.62 -36.71
N ASP A 56 -0.61 -4.77 -37.38
CA ASP A 56 -0.16 -5.00 -38.77
C ASP A 56 -0.82 -4.06 -39.80
N LYS A 57 -1.93 -3.40 -39.45
CA LYS A 57 -2.62 -2.41 -40.29
C LYS A 57 -2.09 -0.98 -40.07
N GLY A 58 -1.18 -0.76 -39.11
CA GLY A 58 -0.70 0.56 -38.73
C GLY A 58 -1.63 1.31 -37.77
N GLU A 59 -2.55 0.61 -37.10
CA GLU A 59 -3.53 1.20 -36.18
C GLU A 59 -3.16 0.88 -34.72
N TRP A 60 -3.51 1.76 -33.79
CA TRP A 60 -3.34 1.51 -32.35
C TRP A 60 -4.34 0.46 -31.86
N GLU A 61 -3.84 -0.60 -31.24
CA GLU A 61 -4.61 -1.68 -30.63
C GLU A 61 -4.24 -1.85 -29.15
N THR A 62 -5.23 -2.02 -28.29
CA THR A 62 -5.02 -2.23 -26.85
C THR A 62 -4.44 -3.61 -26.58
N ILE A 63 -3.23 -3.64 -26.01
CA ILE A 63 -2.49 -4.86 -25.67
C ILE A 63 -2.48 -5.18 -24.17
N ILE A 64 -2.77 -4.16 -23.35
CA ILE A 64 -3.05 -4.28 -21.90
C ILE A 64 -4.16 -3.28 -21.60
N ASP A 65 -5.32 -3.76 -21.15
CA ASP A 65 -6.52 -2.98 -20.88
C ASP A 65 -6.49 -2.26 -19.51
N ASN A 66 -5.70 -2.77 -18.55
CA ASN A 66 -5.51 -2.15 -17.25
C ASN A 66 -4.15 -2.52 -16.65
N MET A 67 -3.25 -1.55 -16.50
CA MET A 67 -1.95 -1.75 -15.85
C MET A 67 -1.97 -1.55 -14.33
N SER A 68 -3.14 -1.34 -13.73
CA SER A 68 -3.27 -0.68 -12.43
C SER A 68 -2.59 0.71 -12.45
N PHE A 69 -2.33 1.32 -11.29
CA PHE A 69 -1.66 2.61 -11.19
C PHE A 69 -0.81 2.66 -9.93
N PRO A 70 0.24 3.51 -9.87
CA PRO A 70 1.08 3.56 -8.70
C PRO A 70 0.31 4.17 -7.51
N MET A 71 0.68 3.80 -6.28
CA MET A 71 0.06 4.34 -5.07
C MET A 71 0.69 5.70 -4.67
N GLY A 72 0.36 6.21 -3.47
CA GLY A 72 0.79 7.52 -2.97
C GLY A 72 2.30 7.74 -2.74
N LYS A 73 3.13 6.79 -3.18
CA LYS A 73 4.60 6.72 -3.02
C LYS A 73 5.17 6.05 -4.26
N ASP A 74 6.48 6.18 -4.47
CA ASP A 74 7.19 5.52 -5.57
C ASP A 74 6.88 4.01 -5.59
N LYS A 75 6.22 3.57 -6.66
CA LYS A 75 5.87 2.17 -6.92
C LYS A 75 6.22 1.83 -8.35
N THR A 76 6.72 0.62 -8.53
CA THR A 76 7.00 0.06 -9.85
C THR A 76 5.81 -0.78 -10.30
N ILE A 77 5.26 -0.43 -11.45
CA ILE A 77 4.33 -1.26 -12.22
C ILE A 77 5.15 -2.11 -13.18
N VAL A 78 4.78 -3.37 -13.31
CA VAL A 78 5.41 -4.33 -14.22
C VAL A 78 4.36 -4.79 -15.23
N ALA A 79 4.67 -4.64 -16.51
CA ALA A 79 3.79 -5.00 -17.62
C ALA A 79 4.52 -5.92 -18.59
N ASP A 80 3.95 -7.10 -18.84
CA ASP A 80 4.48 -8.05 -19.81
C ASP A 80 3.98 -7.72 -21.22
N LEU A 81 4.91 -7.33 -22.10
CA LEU A 81 4.67 -7.00 -23.51
C LEU A 81 5.15 -8.10 -24.46
N SER A 82 5.56 -9.25 -23.94
CA SER A 82 6.13 -10.35 -24.72
C SER A 82 5.18 -10.78 -25.84
N GLY A 83 5.67 -10.76 -27.08
CA GLY A 83 4.88 -11.12 -28.26
C GLY A 83 3.77 -10.15 -28.66
N LYS A 84 3.62 -9.00 -27.99
CA LYS A 84 2.54 -8.01 -28.25
C LYS A 84 2.98 -6.82 -29.10
N ILE A 85 4.26 -6.72 -29.42
CA ILE A 85 4.84 -5.57 -30.13
C ILE A 85 5.20 -5.94 -31.56
N SER A 86 4.72 -5.15 -32.52
CA SER A 86 5.02 -5.33 -33.94
C SER A 86 6.50 -5.16 -34.25
N ARG A 87 7.01 -6.00 -35.17
CA ARG A 87 8.40 -5.92 -35.67
C ARG A 87 8.65 -4.69 -36.54
N SER A 88 7.61 -4.19 -37.22
CA SER A 88 7.74 -3.03 -38.11
C SER A 88 7.59 -1.70 -37.36
N ASP A 89 6.97 -1.71 -36.17
CA ASP A 89 6.74 -0.50 -35.38
C ASP A 89 6.78 -0.81 -33.87
N PRO A 90 7.90 -0.54 -33.19
CA PRO A 90 8.08 -0.85 -31.77
C PRO A 90 7.52 0.24 -30.85
N ARG A 91 6.64 1.12 -31.35
CA ARG A 91 6.02 2.16 -30.53
C ARG A 91 4.89 1.58 -29.68
N ILE A 92 4.86 2.01 -28.43
CA ILE A 92 3.74 1.81 -27.52
C ILE A 92 3.16 3.15 -27.10
N ARG A 93 1.90 3.14 -26.69
CA ARG A 93 1.20 4.30 -26.16
C ARG A 93 0.54 3.94 -24.84
N ILE A 94 0.86 4.69 -23.80
CA ILE A 94 0.20 4.61 -22.49
C ILE A 94 -0.86 5.70 -22.44
N CYS A 95 -2.10 5.32 -22.15
CA CYS A 95 -3.25 6.21 -22.16
C CYS A 95 -3.93 6.21 -20.79
N THR A 96 -4.25 7.39 -20.25
CA THR A 96 -4.99 7.54 -18.99
C THR A 96 -5.55 8.95 -18.88
N ASN A 97 -6.57 9.16 -18.04
CA ASN A 97 -6.99 10.49 -17.60
C ASN A 97 -6.65 10.77 -16.12
N MET A 98 -5.87 9.88 -15.50
CA MET A 98 -5.36 10.04 -14.14
C MET A 98 -4.12 10.93 -14.13
N GLU A 99 -3.97 11.71 -13.07
CA GLU A 99 -2.77 12.50 -12.83
C GLU A 99 -1.67 11.61 -12.22
N ILE A 100 -0.88 10.98 -13.10
CA ILE A 100 0.23 10.10 -12.71
C ILE A 100 1.56 10.79 -12.97
N TYR A 101 2.43 10.76 -11.96
CA TYR A 101 3.79 11.29 -12.03
C TYR A 101 4.76 10.13 -12.26
N TRP A 102 5.21 9.97 -13.50
CA TRP A 102 6.25 9.00 -13.87
C TRP A 102 7.63 9.56 -13.55
N ASP A 103 8.43 8.80 -12.81
CA ASP A 103 9.84 9.13 -12.55
C ASP A 103 10.72 8.58 -13.67
N HIS A 104 10.62 7.28 -13.93
CA HIS A 104 11.35 6.63 -15.02
C HIS A 104 10.57 5.43 -15.56
N ILE A 105 10.74 5.18 -16.86
CA ILE A 105 10.19 4.03 -17.57
C ILE A 105 11.33 3.37 -18.33
N PHE A 106 11.46 2.07 -18.17
CA PHE A 106 12.48 1.26 -18.84
C PHE A 106 11.92 -0.13 -19.12
N PHE A 107 12.60 -0.88 -19.97
CA PHE A 107 12.21 -2.25 -20.28
C PHE A 107 13.42 -3.19 -20.20
N ALA A 108 13.14 -4.46 -19.96
CA ALA A 108 14.09 -5.54 -20.13
C ALA A 108 13.64 -6.39 -21.32
N ASN A 109 14.54 -6.60 -22.29
CA ASN A 109 14.32 -7.49 -23.45
C ASN A 109 15.25 -8.71 -23.42
N ASP A 110 15.46 -9.20 -22.21
CA ASP A 110 16.16 -10.44 -21.84
C ASP A 110 16.22 -10.41 -20.31
N LEU A 111 15.30 -11.10 -19.62
CA LEU A 111 15.44 -11.23 -18.18
C LEU A 111 16.48 -12.30 -17.91
N SER A 112 17.66 -11.87 -17.46
CA SER A 112 18.59 -12.80 -16.82
C SER A 112 17.90 -13.41 -15.61
N ASP A 113 17.98 -14.73 -15.46
CA ASP A 113 17.57 -15.45 -14.25
C ASP A 113 18.82 -15.77 -13.41
N PRO A 114 19.41 -14.79 -12.71
CA PRO A 114 20.54 -15.06 -11.85
C PRO A 114 20.08 -15.96 -10.70
N PRO A 115 20.96 -16.85 -10.21
CA PRO A 115 20.61 -17.68 -9.07
C PRO A 115 20.30 -16.77 -7.87
N PHE A 116 19.11 -16.92 -7.28
CA PHE A 116 18.74 -16.27 -6.02
C PHE A 116 18.45 -17.32 -4.94
N ARG A 117 18.58 -16.91 -3.69
CA ARG A 117 18.25 -17.74 -2.52
C ARG A 117 17.30 -16.95 -1.63
N SER A 118 16.18 -17.58 -1.27
CA SER A 118 15.21 -17.00 -0.35
C SER A 118 15.28 -17.73 0.99
N HIS A 119 15.24 -16.96 2.08
CA HIS A 119 15.19 -17.46 3.45
C HIS A 119 14.11 -16.69 4.19
N SER A 120 13.16 -17.41 4.78
CA SER A 120 12.14 -16.81 5.65
C SER A 120 12.66 -16.78 7.08
N LEU A 121 12.51 -15.64 7.75
CA LEU A 121 12.78 -15.48 9.17
C LEU A 121 11.47 -15.26 9.91
N SER A 122 11.30 -15.96 11.03
CA SER A 122 10.26 -15.64 12.00
C SER A 122 10.71 -14.45 12.86
N PRO A 123 9.80 -13.55 13.24
CA PRO A 123 10.13 -12.50 14.21
C PRO A 123 10.57 -13.15 15.53
N CYS A 124 11.59 -12.59 16.18
CA CYS A 124 12.08 -13.06 17.48
C CYS A 124 11.67 -12.12 18.63
N ALA A 125 11.28 -10.89 18.32
CA ALA A 125 10.66 -9.95 19.26
C ALA A 125 9.70 -9.02 18.52
N ALA A 126 8.63 -8.60 19.20
CA ALA A 126 7.75 -7.56 18.70
C ALA A 126 7.16 -6.73 19.84
N ASP A 127 7.40 -5.43 19.83
CA ASP A 127 6.95 -4.51 20.87
C ASP A 127 6.07 -3.41 20.25
N LEU A 128 4.80 -3.36 20.67
CA LEU A 128 3.88 -2.28 20.32
C LEU A 128 3.99 -1.15 21.34
N HIS A 129 4.24 0.07 20.89
CA HIS A 129 4.29 1.25 21.75
C HIS A 129 3.78 2.51 21.05
N TYR A 130 3.46 3.53 21.84
CA TYR A 130 3.24 4.86 21.30
C TYR A 130 4.59 5.49 20.95
N ARG A 131 4.79 5.76 19.68
CA ARG A 131 5.99 6.47 19.21
C ARG A 131 5.70 7.93 18.91
N GLY A 132 4.53 8.21 18.36
CA GLY A 132 4.18 9.48 17.74
C GLY A 132 4.46 9.47 16.24
N PHE A 133 4.63 10.66 15.66
CA PHE A 133 4.57 10.87 14.22
C PHE A 133 5.92 11.27 13.66
N SER A 134 6.38 10.53 12.65
CA SER A 134 7.57 10.90 11.88
C SER A 134 7.36 12.25 11.19
N ARG A 135 8.42 13.07 11.13
CA ARG A 135 8.38 14.37 10.46
C ARG A 135 8.13 14.19 8.97
N THR A 136 7.04 14.75 8.48
CA THR A 136 6.71 14.75 7.05
C THR A 136 7.59 15.74 6.27
N PHE A 137 8.02 15.34 5.08
CA PHE A 137 8.63 16.22 4.08
C PHE A 137 8.18 15.82 2.67
N ARG A 138 8.60 16.57 1.65
CA ARG A 138 8.31 16.28 0.24
C ARG A 138 9.59 15.85 -0.48
N LYS A 139 9.62 14.63 -1.03
CA LYS A 139 10.80 14.09 -1.74
C LYS A 139 10.91 14.74 -3.11
N GLY A 140 12.01 15.41 -3.45
CA GLY A 140 12.17 16.09 -4.74
C GLY A 140 11.55 17.50 -4.82
N GLY A 141 11.19 18.11 -3.68
CA GLY A 141 10.71 19.50 -3.62
C GLY A 141 9.19 19.62 -3.48
N ARG A 142 8.64 20.83 -3.67
CA ARG A 142 7.25 21.18 -3.30
C ARG A 142 6.16 20.27 -3.89
N TYR A 143 6.40 19.70 -5.07
CA TYR A 143 5.45 18.85 -5.80
C TYR A 143 5.75 17.36 -5.69
N GLY A 144 6.68 16.96 -4.82
CA GLY A 144 6.99 15.55 -4.64
C GLY A 144 5.97 14.76 -3.82
N PRO A 145 6.07 13.43 -3.78
CA PRO A 145 5.29 12.64 -2.85
C PRO A 145 5.66 12.99 -1.41
N HIS A 146 4.71 12.84 -0.49
CA HIS A 146 5.03 12.93 0.93
C HIS A 146 6.05 11.85 1.29
N TRP A 147 6.96 12.14 2.20
CA TRP A 147 7.90 11.19 2.79
C TRP A 147 8.06 11.48 4.29
N PHE A 148 8.62 10.53 5.03
CA PHE A 148 8.67 10.57 6.48
C PHE A 148 10.08 10.34 6.97
N ASP A 149 10.64 11.31 7.69
CA ASP A 149 11.94 11.19 8.34
C ASP A 149 11.74 10.45 9.66
N TYR A 150 12.08 9.16 9.65
CA TYR A 150 11.93 8.28 10.81
C TYR A 150 12.73 8.80 12.01
N SER A 151 13.89 9.43 11.82
CA SER A 151 14.74 9.88 12.94
C SER A 151 14.16 11.05 13.75
N LYS A 152 13.10 11.69 13.26
CA LYS A 152 12.50 12.88 13.87
C LYS A 152 11.03 12.65 14.20
N VAL A 153 10.73 12.69 15.48
CA VAL A 153 9.42 12.34 16.02
C VAL A 153 8.77 13.57 16.65
N THR A 154 7.49 13.76 16.35
CA THR A 154 6.60 14.69 17.04
C THR A 154 5.53 13.90 17.76
N THR A 155 5.28 14.20 19.03
CA THR A 155 4.22 13.60 19.83
C THR A 155 3.01 14.54 19.95
N GLY A 156 1.90 14.03 20.48
CA GLY A 156 0.67 14.80 20.70
C GLY A 156 -0.39 14.51 19.65
N GLN A 157 -1.64 14.87 19.94
CA GLN A 157 -2.78 14.53 19.07
C GLN A 157 -2.68 15.27 17.73
N LYS A 158 -2.69 14.53 16.60
CA LYS A 158 -2.73 15.12 15.25
C LYS A 158 -4.07 14.95 14.54
N TRP A 159 -4.72 13.81 14.75
CA TRP A 159 -5.95 13.45 14.08
C TRP A 159 -7.00 13.05 15.11
N ARG A 160 -8.27 13.03 14.69
CA ARG A 160 -9.31 12.41 15.50
C ARG A 160 -9.19 10.90 15.35
N ASP A 161 -8.93 10.23 16.45
CA ASP A 161 -8.81 8.78 16.47
C ASP A 161 -10.17 8.09 16.26
N LEU A 162 -10.13 6.88 15.73
CA LEU A 162 -11.28 5.98 15.71
C LEU A 162 -11.49 5.45 17.14
N LEU A 163 -12.74 5.43 17.61
CA LEU A 163 -13.06 5.05 18.98
C LEU A 163 -13.12 3.52 19.12
N GLY A 164 -12.88 3.01 20.33
CA GLY A 164 -13.02 1.59 20.65
C GLY A 164 -11.78 1.01 21.29
N TYR A 165 -11.66 -0.31 21.24
CA TYR A 165 -10.60 -1.06 21.89
C TYR A 165 -9.47 -1.38 20.90
N TYR A 166 -8.26 -1.03 21.30
CA TYR A 166 -7.02 -1.26 20.58
C TYR A 166 -6.12 -2.20 21.37
N THR A 167 -5.12 -2.76 20.68
CA THR A 167 -4.12 -3.60 21.32
C THR A 167 -3.34 -2.81 22.37
N ARG A 168 -3.11 -3.44 23.53
CA ARG A 168 -2.27 -2.94 24.62
C ARG A 168 -0.83 -2.81 24.15
N TYR A 169 -0.10 -1.85 24.73
CA TYR A 169 1.33 -1.75 24.50
C TYR A 169 2.11 -2.92 25.15
N GLY A 170 3.35 -3.09 24.69
CA GLY A 170 4.26 -4.14 25.10
C GLY A 170 4.33 -5.27 24.07
N ASP A 171 4.69 -6.46 24.58
CA ASP A 171 4.89 -7.64 23.74
C ASP A 171 3.61 -8.06 23.01
N VAL A 172 3.76 -8.19 21.69
CA VAL A 172 2.76 -8.59 20.71
C VAL A 172 3.29 -9.66 19.75
N LEU A 173 4.46 -10.26 20.04
CA LEU A 173 5.05 -11.32 19.21
C LEU A 173 4.06 -12.47 18.92
N PRO A 174 3.25 -12.95 19.89
CA PRO A 174 2.28 -14.01 19.62
C PRO A 174 1.29 -13.68 18.49
N LEU A 175 0.96 -12.40 18.28
CA LEU A 175 0.03 -11.93 17.26
C LEU A 175 0.66 -11.78 15.85
N LEU A 176 1.96 -12.04 15.71
CA LEU A 176 2.69 -11.94 14.45
C LEU A 176 3.21 -13.28 13.94
N THR A 177 2.78 -14.38 14.57
CA THR A 177 3.21 -15.73 14.20
C THR A 177 2.43 -16.29 13.02
N GLU A 178 1.15 -15.91 12.86
CA GLU A 178 0.26 -16.38 11.80
C GLU A 178 -0.76 -15.30 11.40
N ALA A 179 -1.39 -15.45 10.25
CA ALA A 179 -2.48 -14.58 9.78
C ALA A 179 -3.86 -15.18 10.17
N ASP A 180 -4.12 -15.27 11.47
CA ASP A 180 -5.22 -16.07 12.07
C ASP A 180 -6.41 -15.23 12.57
N ASP A 181 -6.68 -14.11 11.90
CA ASP A 181 -7.68 -13.11 12.29
C ASP A 181 -7.43 -12.40 13.62
N LYS A 182 -6.36 -12.71 14.37
CA LYS A 182 -5.96 -11.92 15.55
C LYS A 182 -4.98 -10.83 15.12
N TYR A 183 -5.22 -9.60 15.56
CA TYR A 183 -4.52 -8.44 15.02
C TYR A 183 -3.81 -7.64 16.10
N ILE A 184 -2.69 -7.03 15.70
CA ILE A 184 -2.22 -5.81 16.34
C ILE A 184 -3.07 -4.64 15.81
N ILE A 185 -4.03 -4.18 16.60
CA ILE A 185 -4.88 -3.05 16.28
C ILE A 185 -4.17 -1.76 16.70
N LYS A 186 -3.73 -0.99 15.70
CA LYS A 186 -2.97 0.25 15.87
C LYS A 186 -3.83 1.47 15.65
N ASN A 187 -3.50 2.53 16.37
CA ASN A 187 -4.03 3.87 16.21
C ASN A 187 -2.95 4.85 15.73
N ALA A 188 -3.35 6.09 15.47
CA ALA A 188 -2.45 7.14 15.03
C ALA A 188 -1.26 7.34 15.99
N GLY A 189 -0.05 7.14 15.48
CA GLY A 189 1.20 7.34 16.24
C GLY A 189 1.70 6.09 16.94
N ASP A 190 0.98 4.97 16.87
CA ASP A 190 1.50 3.68 17.33
C ASP A 190 2.54 3.13 16.35
N GLU A 191 3.52 2.42 16.91
CA GLU A 191 4.52 1.66 16.18
C GLU A 191 4.65 0.27 16.78
N THR A 192 4.94 -0.73 15.92
CA THR A 192 5.47 -2.02 16.40
C THR A 192 6.89 -2.15 15.88
N THR A 193 7.85 -2.21 16.79
CA THR A 193 9.20 -2.63 16.44
C THR A 193 9.22 -4.15 16.36
N ILE A 194 9.71 -4.69 15.25
CA ILE A 194 9.81 -6.14 15.00
C ILE A 194 11.29 -6.45 14.74
N GLU A 195 11.81 -7.44 15.45
CA GLU A 195 13.20 -7.87 15.32
C GLU A 195 13.26 -9.27 14.72
N PHE A 196 14.31 -9.52 13.93
CA PHE A 196 14.60 -10.81 13.31
C PHE A 196 16.04 -11.20 13.63
N ASN A 197 16.26 -12.47 13.95
CA ASN A 197 17.61 -12.95 14.21
C ASN A 197 18.38 -13.15 12.90
N ALA A 198 19.31 -12.26 12.61
CA ALA A 198 20.15 -12.34 11.41
C ALA A 198 21.13 -13.53 11.44
N GLU A 199 21.43 -14.09 12.63
CA GLU A 199 22.33 -15.24 12.78
C GLU A 199 21.71 -16.54 12.25
N ASP A 200 20.39 -16.61 12.10
CA ASP A 200 19.69 -17.75 11.51
C ASP A 200 19.87 -17.83 9.98
N LEU A 201 20.44 -16.79 9.36
CA LEU A 201 20.74 -16.77 7.94
C LEU A 201 22.11 -17.38 7.64
N PRO A 202 22.26 -18.10 6.50
CA PRO A 202 23.58 -18.58 6.09
C PRO A 202 24.53 -17.42 5.77
N ALA A 203 25.82 -17.70 5.87
CA ALA A 203 26.86 -16.78 5.41
C ALA A 203 26.63 -16.41 3.94
N LEU A 204 26.79 -15.12 3.62
CA LEU A 204 26.59 -14.61 2.27
C LEU A 204 27.77 -15.07 1.40
N PRO A 205 27.53 -15.78 0.27
CA PRO A 205 28.61 -16.19 -0.61
C PRO A 205 29.33 -14.98 -1.21
N GLU A 206 30.60 -15.15 -1.57
CA GLU A 206 31.39 -14.09 -2.21
C GLU A 206 30.71 -13.60 -3.50
N GLY A 207 30.62 -12.28 -3.67
CA GLY A 207 29.96 -11.65 -4.83
C GLY A 207 28.43 -11.56 -4.75
N TRP A 208 27.79 -12.15 -3.73
CA TRP A 208 26.33 -12.04 -3.55
C TRP A 208 25.96 -10.78 -2.76
N LYS A 209 24.74 -10.31 -2.97
CA LYS A 209 24.10 -9.24 -2.18
C LYS A 209 22.90 -9.79 -1.44
N ARG A 210 22.56 -9.17 -0.31
CA ARG A 210 21.37 -9.50 0.47
C ARG A 210 20.38 -8.37 0.38
N ASP A 211 19.16 -8.71 -0.02
CA ASP A 211 18.00 -7.83 0.01
C ASP A 211 16.97 -8.39 1.00
N PHE A 212 16.06 -7.53 1.43
CA PHE A 212 15.04 -7.86 2.42
C PHE A 212 13.65 -7.58 1.85
N LEU A 213 12.75 -8.55 2.02
CA LEU A 213 11.33 -8.40 1.74
C LEU A 213 10.57 -8.52 3.06
N ILE A 214 9.70 -7.55 3.34
CA ILE A 214 8.74 -7.66 4.44
C ILE A 214 7.40 -8.05 3.83
N HIS A 215 6.91 -9.22 4.21
CA HIS A 215 5.55 -9.65 3.90
C HIS A 215 4.67 -9.40 5.11
N SER A 216 3.67 -8.53 4.96
CA SER A 216 2.71 -8.19 6.00
C SER A 216 1.30 -8.49 5.53
N VAL A 217 0.53 -9.18 6.37
CA VAL A 217 -0.91 -9.38 6.19
C VAL A 217 -1.64 -8.46 7.17
N GLY A 218 -2.61 -7.71 6.67
CA GLY A 218 -3.35 -6.78 7.52
C GLY A 218 -4.38 -5.98 6.76
N TRP A 219 -5.09 -5.15 7.53
CA TRP A 219 -6.21 -4.35 7.05
C TRP A 219 -5.98 -2.88 7.37
N VAL A 220 -6.48 -2.00 6.51
CA VAL A 220 -6.44 -0.56 6.72
C VAL A 220 -7.87 -0.04 6.72
N LYS A 221 -8.21 0.74 7.73
CA LYS A 221 -9.52 1.39 7.85
C LYS A 221 -9.33 2.90 7.90
N ASP A 222 -10.05 3.60 7.04
CA ASP A 222 -10.04 5.06 6.97
C ASP A 222 -10.98 5.69 8.02
N GLY A 223 -10.64 6.89 8.47
CA GLY A 223 -11.43 7.73 9.37
C GLY A 223 -12.23 8.82 8.68
N ASP A 224 -12.28 8.82 7.35
CA ASP A 224 -13.06 9.76 6.53
C ASP A 224 -14.56 9.68 6.86
N LEU A 225 -15.26 10.82 6.73
CA LEU A 225 -16.69 10.94 7.06
C LEU A 225 -17.60 10.06 6.20
N ASN A 226 -17.18 9.72 4.98
CA ASN A 226 -17.89 8.83 4.07
C ASN A 226 -17.48 7.36 4.23
N THR A 227 -16.61 7.04 5.19
CA THR A 227 -16.33 5.65 5.57
C THR A 227 -17.44 5.13 6.46
N ALA A 228 -18.13 4.07 6.03
CA ALA A 228 -19.33 3.52 6.67
C ALA A 228 -19.25 3.39 8.20
N THR A 229 -18.12 2.90 8.72
CA THR A 229 -17.84 2.79 10.17
C THR A 229 -16.56 3.51 10.59
N GLY A 230 -16.19 4.60 9.89
CA GLY A 230 -14.94 5.35 10.09
C GLY A 230 -14.81 6.14 11.40
N LYS A 231 -15.77 5.99 12.32
CA LYS A 231 -15.70 6.57 13.68
C LYS A 231 -15.24 5.56 14.73
N MET A 232 -15.23 4.27 14.40
CA MET A 232 -14.97 3.18 15.33
C MET A 232 -13.88 2.27 14.76
N ALA A 233 -13.02 1.72 15.62
CA ALA A 233 -12.08 0.67 15.23
C ALA A 233 -12.83 -0.56 14.68
N GLY A 234 -13.89 -0.97 15.38
CA GLY A 234 -14.80 -2.03 14.95
C GLY A 234 -15.78 -1.61 13.84
N PRO A 235 -16.42 -2.57 13.14
CA PRO A 235 -16.18 -4.02 13.23
C PRO A 235 -14.79 -4.41 12.71
N LEU A 236 -14.19 -5.45 13.31
CA LEU A 236 -12.90 -5.97 12.86
C LEU A 236 -13.09 -6.85 11.62
N PRO A 237 -12.28 -6.69 10.56
CA PRO A 237 -12.29 -7.57 9.40
C PRO A 237 -11.80 -8.98 9.76
N PHE A 238 -12.11 -9.97 8.93
CA PHE A 238 -11.59 -11.33 9.05
C PHE A 238 -11.45 -11.96 7.66
N HIS A 239 -10.51 -12.88 7.48
CA HIS A 239 -10.17 -13.45 6.17
C HIS A 239 -11.34 -14.21 5.52
N GLY A 240 -12.22 -14.79 6.34
CA GLY A 240 -13.40 -15.51 5.88
C GLY A 240 -14.60 -14.65 5.47
N MET A 241 -14.52 -13.31 5.58
CA MET A 241 -15.66 -12.44 5.28
C MET A 241 -15.90 -12.30 3.78
N THR A 242 -17.16 -12.19 3.36
CA THR A 242 -17.49 -12.03 1.93
C THR A 242 -17.14 -10.64 1.39
N CYS A 243 -17.33 -9.61 2.21
CA CYS A 243 -16.98 -8.23 1.90
C CYS A 243 -16.76 -7.43 3.19
N TYR A 244 -16.23 -6.20 3.06
CA TYR A 244 -16.16 -5.26 4.16
C TYR A 244 -16.82 -3.92 3.78
N PRO A 245 -17.68 -3.32 4.63
CA PRO A 245 -18.20 -3.90 5.87
C PRO A 245 -19.11 -5.11 5.59
N TYR A 246 -18.98 -6.17 6.38
CA TYR A 246 -19.83 -7.36 6.26
C TYR A 246 -21.23 -7.10 6.81
N GLY A 247 -22.21 -7.83 6.26
CA GLY A 247 -23.61 -7.72 6.64
C GLY A 247 -23.94 -8.35 7.99
N PRO A 248 -25.20 -8.28 8.45
CA PRO A 248 -25.62 -8.83 9.75
C PRO A 248 -25.54 -10.36 9.84
N ASP A 249 -25.46 -11.06 8.69
CA ASP A 249 -25.36 -12.52 8.61
C ASP A 249 -23.93 -13.04 8.86
N GLU A 250 -22.96 -12.13 8.94
CA GLU A 250 -21.55 -12.43 9.18
C GLU A 250 -21.08 -11.76 10.47
N SER A 251 -20.11 -12.38 11.14
CA SER A 251 -19.52 -11.83 12.35
C SER A 251 -18.07 -12.24 12.47
N TYR A 252 -17.28 -11.36 13.08
CA TYR A 252 -15.92 -11.65 13.46
C TYR A 252 -15.88 -12.90 14.38
N PRO A 253 -14.89 -13.80 14.24
CA PRO A 253 -14.81 -15.03 15.03
C PRO A 253 -14.99 -14.80 16.54
N SER A 254 -15.78 -15.67 17.16
CA SER A 254 -16.18 -15.55 18.58
C SER A 254 -15.93 -16.83 19.39
N ASP A 255 -15.15 -17.77 18.84
CA ASP A 255 -14.67 -18.92 19.59
C ASP A 255 -13.78 -18.51 20.77
N ILE A 256 -13.48 -19.48 21.64
CA ILE A 256 -12.77 -19.26 22.90
C ILE A 256 -11.39 -18.62 22.66
N ASP A 257 -10.70 -18.99 21.58
CA ASP A 257 -9.37 -18.50 21.29
C ASP A 257 -9.39 -17.00 20.93
N HIS A 258 -10.30 -16.61 20.04
CA HIS A 258 -10.53 -15.20 19.70
C HIS A 258 -11.01 -14.37 20.90
N GLN A 259 -11.91 -14.92 21.72
CA GLN A 259 -12.37 -14.24 22.93
C GLN A 259 -11.25 -14.02 23.95
N ASN A 260 -10.32 -14.98 24.08
CA ASN A 260 -9.14 -14.82 24.93
C ASN A 260 -8.20 -13.76 24.37
N TYR A 261 -7.92 -13.78 23.06
CA TYR A 261 -7.15 -12.73 22.38
C TYR A 261 -7.72 -11.33 22.64
N LEU A 262 -9.03 -11.14 22.43
CA LEU A 262 -9.67 -9.83 22.63
C LEU A 262 -9.50 -9.35 24.07
N LYS A 263 -9.65 -10.24 25.06
CA LYS A 263 -9.51 -9.91 26.50
C LYS A 263 -8.07 -9.64 26.91
N GLU A 264 -7.12 -10.37 26.35
CA GLU A 264 -5.70 -10.26 26.71
C GLU A 264 -5.03 -9.06 26.04
N TYR A 265 -5.34 -8.83 24.76
CA TYR A 265 -4.65 -7.85 23.94
C TYR A 265 -5.44 -6.58 23.73
N ASN A 266 -6.76 -6.63 23.48
CA ASN A 266 -7.52 -5.43 23.08
C ASN A 266 -8.12 -4.69 24.28
N THR A 267 -7.24 -4.19 25.15
CA THR A 267 -7.60 -3.57 26.43
C THR A 267 -7.36 -2.07 26.48
N ARG A 268 -6.74 -1.48 25.45
CA ARG A 268 -6.52 -0.04 25.38
C ARG A 268 -7.75 0.65 24.79
N GLU A 269 -8.57 1.24 25.65
CA GLU A 269 -9.75 2.00 25.23
C GLU A 269 -9.36 3.39 24.72
N VAL A 270 -9.83 3.72 23.52
CA VAL A 270 -9.67 5.04 22.89
C VAL A 270 -11.02 5.74 22.87
N THR A 271 -11.06 6.92 23.51
CA THR A 271 -12.24 7.79 23.61
C THR A 271 -11.96 9.16 22.99
N ALA A 272 -13.00 9.98 22.84
CA ALA A 272 -12.86 11.34 22.31
C ALA A 272 -12.24 12.35 23.30
N GLU A 273 -12.03 11.96 24.57
CA GLU A 273 -11.63 12.88 25.64
C GLU A 273 -10.28 13.55 25.38
N ASN A 274 -9.27 12.79 24.95
CA ASN A 274 -7.93 13.32 24.67
C ASN A 274 -7.95 14.33 23.53
N PHE A 275 -8.74 14.05 22.48
CA PHE A 275 -8.91 14.97 21.36
C PHE A 275 -9.61 16.27 21.80
N HIS A 276 -10.71 16.17 22.56
CA HIS A 276 -11.42 17.33 23.08
C HIS A 276 -10.53 18.20 23.98
N ARG A 277 -9.77 17.58 24.91
CA ARG A 277 -8.84 18.30 25.78
C ARG A 277 -7.77 19.03 25.00
N THR A 278 -7.21 18.38 23.97
CA THR A 278 -6.20 19.01 23.10
C THR A 278 -6.76 20.21 22.35
N MET A 279 -7.97 20.09 21.79
CA MET A 279 -8.62 21.20 21.09
C MET A 279 -8.89 22.37 22.03
N LEU A 280 -9.39 22.14 23.24
CA LEU A 280 -9.65 23.19 24.22
C LEU A 280 -8.38 23.95 24.61
N ASN A 281 -7.29 23.24 24.92
CA ASN A 281 -6.02 23.86 25.27
C ASN A 281 -5.44 24.69 24.11
N ALA A 282 -5.65 24.28 22.86
CA ALA A 282 -5.20 25.03 21.68
C ALA A 282 -5.97 26.35 21.44
N TYR A 283 -7.14 26.54 22.07
CA TYR A 283 -7.90 27.79 22.01
C TYR A 283 -7.56 28.75 23.17
N GLU A 284 -6.82 28.30 24.19
CA GLU A 284 -6.42 29.10 25.35
C GLU A 284 -5.02 29.74 25.19
N GLU A 285 -4.27 29.38 24.14
CA GLU A 285 -3.00 30.00 23.73
C GLU A 285 -3.20 30.99 22.56
#